data_AF-A0A1V6MTM2-F1
#
_entry.id   AF-A0A1V6MTM2-F1
#
_cell.length_a   1.000
_cell.length_b   1.000
_cell.length_c   1.000
_cell.angle_alpha   90.00
_cell.angle_beta   90.00
_cell.angle_gamma   90.00
#
_symmetry.space_group_name_H-M   'P 1'
#
loop_
_entity.id
_entity.type
_entity.pdbx_description
1 polymer ?
#
loop_
_entity_poly.entity_id
_entity_poly.type
_entity_poly.pdbx_seq_one_letter_code
_entity_poly.pdbx_strand_id
1 'polypeptide(L)' 'MAGEQKSKAKMEQAKGKAKEAAGRAVGNERLEAEGRAEQAKGDARQSKEKAKDVFKH' A
#
# COMPACT_ATOMS: atom_id res chain seq x y z
N MET A 1 -9.32 -13.67 -12.21
CA MET A 1 -9.35 -13.05 -10.87
C MET A 1 -7.98 -12.56 -10.34
N ALA A 2 -6.86 -12.68 -11.07
CA ALA A 2 -5.56 -12.15 -10.62
C ALA A 2 -5.32 -10.65 -10.93
N GLY A 3 -6.05 -10.08 -11.91
CA GLY A 3 -5.96 -8.66 -12.26
C GLY A 3 -6.53 -7.74 -11.17
N GLU A 4 -7.63 -8.14 -10.53
CA GLU A 4 -8.30 -7.36 -9.49
C GLU A 4 -7.44 -7.20 -8.23
N GLN A 5 -6.73 -8.25 -7.80
CA GLN A 5 -5.89 -8.18 -6.59
C GLN A 5 -4.66 -7.29 -6.78
N LYS A 6 -3.99 -7.38 -7.94
CA LYS A 6 -2.88 -6.47 -8.30
C LYS A 6 -3.35 -5.03 -8.42
N SER A 7 -4.53 -4.80 -9.01
CA SER A 7 -5.14 -3.48 -9.09
C SER A 7 -5.50 -2.94 -7.71
N LYS A 8 -6.03 -3.77 -6.81
CA LYS A 8 -6.38 -3.37 -5.44
C LYS A 8 -5.15 -2.98 -4.64
N ALA A 9 -4.07 -3.75 -4.72
CA ALA A 9 -2.81 -3.44 -4.04
C ALA A 9 -2.20 -2.11 -4.52
N LYS A 10 -2.20 -1.87 -5.85
CA LYS A 10 -1.76 -0.59 -6.42
C LYS A 10 -2.68 0.56 -6.01
N MET A 11 -3.98 0.33 -5.95
CA MET A 11 -4.97 1.33 -5.55
C MET A 11 -4.83 1.70 -4.07
N GLU A 12 -4.59 0.73 -3.18
CA GLU A 12 -4.28 0.97 -1.77
C GLU A 12 -2.96 1.75 -1.61
N GLN A 13 -1.92 1.45 -2.39
CA GLN A 13 -0.68 2.26 -2.37
C GLN A 13 -0.91 3.70 -2.85
N ALA A 14 -1.67 3.89 -3.92
CA ALA A 14 -2.01 5.22 -4.42
C ALA A 14 -2.81 6.02 -3.38
N LYS A 15 -3.76 5.37 -2.70
CA LYS A 15 -4.55 5.97 -1.61
C LYS A 15 -3.69 6.33 -0.41
N GLY A 16 -2.75 5.46 -0.02
CA GLY A 16 -1.77 5.75 1.04
C GLY A 16 -0.88 6.95 0.72
N LYS A 17 -0.37 7.05 -0.52
CA LYS A 17 0.38 8.22 -0.99
C LYS A 17 -0.46 9.49 -0.97
N ALA A 18 -1.72 9.41 -1.40
CA ALA A 18 -2.63 10.54 -1.36
C ALA A 18 -2.91 11.01 0.08
N LYS A 19 -3.16 10.09 1.02
CA LYS A 19 -3.31 10.40 2.46
C LYS A 19 -2.05 11.02 3.05
N GLU A 20 -0.87 10.52 2.68
CA GLU A 20 0.40 11.07 3.15
C GLU A 20 0.62 12.50 2.65
N ALA A 21 0.42 12.73 1.34
CA ALA A 21 0.56 14.04 0.73
C ALA A 21 -0.47 15.03 1.26
N ALA A 22 -1.73 14.61 1.38
CA ALA A 22 -2.80 15.42 1.96
C ALA A 22 -2.51 15.73 3.44
N GLY A 23 -2.04 14.75 4.22
CA GLY A 23 -1.67 14.90 5.62
C GLY A 23 -0.56 15.92 5.81
N ARG A 24 0.51 15.84 5.01
CA ARG A 24 1.57 16.87 4.99
C ARG A 24 1.04 18.24 4.60
N ALA A 25 0.20 18.30 3.57
CA ALA A 25 -0.30 19.57 3.04
C ALA A 25 -1.22 20.30 4.04
N VAL A 26 -2.01 19.57 4.83
CA VAL A 26 -2.90 20.15 5.83
C VAL A 26 -2.34 20.11 7.26
N GLY A 27 -1.10 19.63 7.45
CA GLY A 27 -0.47 19.48 8.76
C GLY A 27 -1.13 18.45 9.68
N ASN A 28 -1.79 17.42 9.11
CA ASN A 28 -2.46 16.36 9.87
C ASN A 28 -1.59 15.11 9.95
N GLU A 29 -0.87 14.98 11.08
CA GLU A 29 0.03 13.86 11.37
C GLU A 29 -0.66 12.49 11.35
N ARG A 30 -1.94 12.43 11.73
CA ARG A 30 -2.70 11.17 11.71
C ARG A 30 -2.95 10.70 10.28
N LEU A 31 -3.33 11.62 9.40
CA LEU A 31 -3.56 11.32 7.99
C LEU A 31 -2.24 10.89 7.30
N GLU A 32 -1.15 11.53 7.68
CA GLU A 32 0.18 11.19 7.20
C GLU A 32 0.64 9.79 7.65
N ALA A 33 0.50 9.51 8.95
CA ALA A 33 0.81 8.22 9.54
C ALA A 33 -0.04 7.09 8.94
N GLU A 34 -1.34 7.32 8.72
CA GLU A 34 -2.21 6.39 8.01
C GLU A 34 -1.70 6.11 6.59
N GLY A 35 -1.32 7.15 5.85
CA GLY A 35 -0.80 7.02 4.50
C GLY A 35 0.47 6.17 4.43
N ARG A 36 1.42 6.42 5.33
CA ARG A 36 2.65 5.62 5.45
C ARG A 36 2.38 4.17 5.86
N ALA A 37 1.47 3.96 6.80
CA ALA A 37 1.10 2.61 7.24
C ALA A 37 0.44 1.79 6.13
N GLU A 38 -0.42 2.41 5.31
CA GLU A 38 -1.07 1.78 4.16
C GLU A 38 -0.04 1.38 3.10
N GLN A 39 0.93 2.24 2.81
CA GLN A 39 2.04 1.93 1.89
C GLN A 39 2.88 0.76 2.38
N ALA A 40 3.33 0.78 3.64
CA ALA A 40 4.14 -0.27 4.23
C ALA A 40 3.42 -1.63 4.24
N LYS A 41 2.11 -1.62 4.53
CA LYS A 41 1.28 -2.83 4.51
C LYS A 41 1.12 -3.39 3.09
N GLY A 42 0.99 -2.51 2.09
CA GLY A 42 0.96 -2.88 0.67
C GLY A 42 2.26 -3.53 0.21
N ASP A 43 3.40 -2.92 0.53
CA ASP A 43 4.74 -3.45 0.20
C ASP A 43 5.00 -4.80 0.88
N ALA A 44 4.63 -4.93 2.15
CA ALA A 44 4.74 -6.19 2.89
C ALA A 44 3.87 -7.29 2.28
N ARG A 45 2.64 -6.97 1.86
CA ARG A 45 1.77 -7.94 1.15
C ARG A 45 2.37 -8.35 -0.18
N GLN A 46 2.81 -7.41 -0.99
CA GLN A 46 3.37 -7.70 -2.30
C GLN A 46 4.65 -8.55 -2.18
N SER A 47 5.49 -8.25 -1.19
CA SER A 47 6.70 -9.04 -0.89
C SER A 47 6.35 -10.44 -0.39
N LYS A 48 5.34 -10.58 0.48
CA LYS A 48 4.83 -11.89 0.91
C LYS A 48 4.27 -12.71 -0.25
N GLU A 49 3.49 -12.09 -1.13
CA GLU A 49 2.91 -12.77 -2.29
C GLU A 49 4.02 -13.21 -3.25
N LYS A 50 4.99 -12.34 -3.57
CA LYS A 50 6.16 -12.72 -4.37
C LYS A 50 6.94 -13.87 -3.75
N ALA A 51 7.22 -13.82 -2.44
CA ALA A 51 7.93 -14.89 -1.74
C ALA A 51 7.16 -16.21 -1.79
N LYS A 52 5.83 -16.18 -1.61
CA LYS A 52 4.97 -17.37 -1.74
C LYS A 52 4.95 -17.92 -3.17
N ASP A 53 4.92 -17.04 -4.18
CA ASP A 53 4.92 -17.44 -5.59
C ASP A 53 6.23 -18.16 -5.94
N VAL A 54 7.36 -17.63 -5.47
CA VAL A 54 8.70 -18.23 -5.66
C VAL A 54 8.85 -19.56 -4.92
N PHE A 55 8.31 -19.68 -3.70
CA PHE A 55 8.35 -20.93 -2.92
C PHE A 55 7.34 -21.99 -3.36
N LYS A 56 6.39 -21.65 -4.23
CA LYS A 56 5.37 -22.58 -4.74
C LYS A 56 5.77 -23.20 -6.09
N HIS A 57 7.02 -23.03 -6.52
CA HIS A 57 7.61 -23.74 -7.64
C HIS A 57 8.20 -25.08 -7.20
#